data_AF-A0AAW5J4V4-F1
#
_entry.id   AF-A0AAW5J4V4-F1
#
_cell.length_a   1.000
_cell.length_b   1.000
_cell.length_c   1.000
_cell.angle_alpha   90.00
_cell.angle_beta   90.00
_cell.angle_gamma   90.00
#
_symmetry.space_group_name_H-M   'P 1'
#
loop_
_entity.id
_entity.type
_entity.pdbx_description
1 polymer ?
#
loop_
_entity_poly.entity_id
_entity_poly.type
_entity_poly.pdbx_seq_one_letter_code
_entity_poly.pdbx_strand_id
1 'polypeptide(L)'
;MLLRGLTWLVLFQLLGTALNHLFLSILPGPIIGLVLLMAYLVLRGEVSEPISMAASSLLRYLPLLLVPPAVGVMVYASAIAKDFWAIFCTLTLSLMISVTFVGWLMQTLIRRQARRQEGS
;
A
#
# COMPACT_ATOMS: atom_id res chain seq x y z
N MET A 1 0.80 18.91 -14.31
CA MET A 1 -0.09 18.35 -13.28
C MET A 1 0.43 17.03 -12.72
N LEU A 2 0.79 16.06 -13.56
CA LEU A 2 1.41 14.79 -13.15
C LEU A 2 2.69 14.96 -12.30
N LEU A 3 3.60 15.86 -12.69
CA LEU A 3 4.82 16.15 -11.94
C LEU A 3 4.55 16.59 -10.50
N ARG A 4 3.53 17.44 -10.27
CA ARG A 4 3.13 17.85 -8.90
C ARG A 4 2.65 16.67 -8.07
N GLY A 5 1.88 15.76 -8.66
CA GLY A 5 1.42 14.55 -7.98
C GLY A 5 2.58 13.60 -7.65
N LEU A 6 3.47 13.38 -8.62
CA LEU A 6 4.66 12.54 -8.42
C LEU A 6 5.60 13.15 -7.38
N THR A 7 5.83 14.46 -7.39
CA THR A 7 6.62 15.15 -6.36
C THR A 7 6.01 14.93 -4.98
N TRP A 8 4.69 15.01 -4.83
CA TRP A 8 4.03 14.71 -3.55
C TRP A 8 4.22 13.25 -3.14
N LEU A 9 4.01 12.29 -4.04
CA LEU A 9 4.24 10.87 -3.77
C LEU A 9 5.69 10.61 -3.33
N VAL A 10 6.66 11.17 -4.05
CA VAL A 10 8.09 11.03 -3.75
C VAL A 10 8.46 11.78 -2.46
N LEU A 11 7.87 12.93 -2.17
CA LEU A 11 8.12 13.67 -0.93
C LEU A 11 7.68 12.84 0.29
N PHE A 12 6.47 12.28 0.27
CA PHE A 12 6.01 11.40 1.34
C PHE A 12 6.82 10.11 1.42
N GLN A 13 7.24 9.55 0.28
CA GLN A 13 8.16 8.42 0.22
C GLN A 13 9.49 8.71 0.90
N LEU A 14 10.09 9.88 0.63
CA LEU A 14 11.34 10.33 1.25
C LEU A 14 11.17 10.58 2.75
N LEU A 15 10.06 11.20 3.16
CA LEU A 15 9.72 11.38 4.58
C LEU A 15 9.57 10.04 5.29
N GLY A 16 8.87 9.08 4.69
CA GLY A 16 8.74 7.72 5.23
C GLY A 16 10.08 6.98 5.32
N THR A 17 10.97 7.21 4.35
CA THR A 17 12.33 6.63 4.35
C THR A 17 13.21 7.27 5.44
N ALA A 18 13.12 8.59 5.63
CA ALA A 18 13.79 9.27 6.74
C ALA A 18 13.29 8.76 8.10
N LEU A 19 11.98 8.56 8.24
CA LEU A 19 11.37 8.00 9.46
C LEU A 19 11.74 6.53 9.69
N ASN A 20 11.81 5.72 8.63
CA ASN A 20 12.29 4.34 8.72
C ASN A 20 13.70 4.29 9.32
N HIS A 21 14.59 5.18 8.86
CA HIS A 21 15.97 5.19 9.32
C HIS A 21 16.12 5.67 10.78
N LEU A 22 15.21 6.53 11.26
CA LEU A 22 15.29 7.13 12.59
C LEU A 22 14.51 6.36 13.67
N PHE A 23 13.34 5.79 13.34
CA PHE A 23 12.40 5.22 14.33
C PHE A 23 11.89 3.81 14.02
N LEU A 24 11.80 3.40 12.75
CA LEU A 24 11.05 2.18 12.35
C LEU A 24 11.81 1.34 11.31
N SER A 25 12.99 0.81 11.68
CA SER A 25 13.83 0.02 10.76
C SER A 25 13.16 -1.26 10.23
N ILE A 26 12.15 -1.78 10.93
CA ILE A 26 11.45 -3.03 10.55
C ILE A 26 10.52 -2.86 9.34
N LEU A 27 10.03 -1.64 9.07
CA LEU A 27 9.05 -1.37 8.01
C LEU A 27 9.70 -0.65 6.82
N PRO A 28 9.57 -1.14 5.58
CA PRO A 28 10.06 -0.43 4.40
C PRO A 28 9.59 1.03 4.35
N GLY A 29 10.51 1.94 4.07
CA GLY A 29 10.23 3.38 3.89
C GLY A 29 8.99 3.70 3.01
N PRO A 30 8.74 2.98 1.89
CA PRO A 30 7.53 3.19 1.10
C PRO A 30 6.21 2.98 1.83
N ILE A 31 6.14 1.98 2.70
CA ILE A 31 4.91 1.66 3.44
C ILE A 31 4.60 2.80 4.43
N ILE A 32 5.63 3.30 5.11
CA ILE A 32 5.50 4.44 6.03
C ILE A 32 5.07 5.70 5.26
N GLY A 33 5.68 5.97 4.11
CA GLY A 33 5.31 7.10 3.26
C GLY A 33 3.85 7.05 2.81
N LEU A 34 3.34 5.86 2.46
CA LEU A 34 1.94 5.65 2.11
C LEU A 34 1.00 5.91 3.29
N VAL A 35 1.35 5.46 4.50
CA VAL A 35 0.55 5.71 5.70
C VAL A 35 0.52 7.20 6.05
N LEU A 36 1.66 7.90 5.93
CA LEU A 36 1.73 9.36 6.13
C LEU A 36 0.87 10.12 5.11
N LEU A 37 0.96 9.72 3.83
CA LEU A 37 0.14 10.29 2.78
C LEU A 37 -1.36 10.05 3.06
N MET A 38 -1.73 8.83 3.47
CA MET A 38 -3.10 8.49 3.83
C MET A 38 -3.59 9.34 5.00
N ALA A 39 -2.80 9.49 6.07
CA ALA A 39 -3.15 10.35 7.20
C ALA A 39 -3.34 11.81 6.78
N TYR A 40 -2.44 12.32 5.94
CA TYR A 40 -2.55 13.67 5.37
C TYR A 40 -3.83 13.85 4.52
N LEU A 41 -4.16 12.87 3.67
CA LEU A 41 -5.37 12.91 2.85
C LEU A 41 -6.65 12.81 3.68
N VAL A 42 -6.65 12.00 4.74
CA VAL A 42 -7.78 11.91 5.68
C VAL A 42 -7.99 13.24 6.41
N LEU A 43 -6.92 13.91 6.85
CA LEU A 43 -7.00 15.23 7.47
C LEU A 43 -7.47 16.31 6.50
N ARG A 44 -7.05 16.24 5.24
CA ARG A 44 -7.45 17.18 4.18
C ARG A 44 -8.89 16.96 3.71
N GLY A 45 -9.42 15.74 3.85
CA GLY A 45 -10.78 15.36 3.43
C GLY A 45 -10.98 15.17 1.93
N GLU A 46 -9.97 15.44 1.11
CA GLU A 46 -10.06 15.39 -0.36
C GLU A 46 -8.76 14.85 -0.99
N VAL A 47 -8.92 13.93 -1.95
CA VAL A 47 -7.82 13.46 -2.80
C VAL A 47 -7.57 14.45 -3.90
N SER A 48 -6.41 15.11 -3.89
CA SER A 48 -6.07 16.07 -4.94
C SER A 48 -5.91 15.37 -6.29
N GLU A 49 -6.52 15.93 -7.33
CA GLU A 49 -6.47 15.44 -8.72
C GLU A 49 -5.04 15.10 -9.22
N PRO A 50 -3.99 15.90 -8.91
CA PRO A 50 -2.62 15.59 -9.31
C PRO A 50 -2.09 14.26 -8.75
N ILE A 51 -2.42 13.93 -7.49
CA ILE A 51 -1.98 12.69 -6.84
C ILE A 51 -2.69 11.49 -7.48
N SER A 52 -4.00 11.61 -7.74
CA SER A 52 -4.77 10.56 -8.41
C SER A 52 -4.24 10.25 -9.81
N MET A 53 -3.94 11.30 -10.60
CA MET A 53 -3.34 11.14 -11.93
C MET A 53 -1.95 10.49 -11.86
N ALA A 54 -1.10 10.91 -10.93
CA ALA A 54 0.24 10.36 -10.78
C ALA A 54 0.21 8.88 -10.35
N ALA A 55 -0.63 8.54 -9.37
CA ALA A 55 -0.84 7.16 -8.94
C ALA A 55 -1.36 6.29 -10.11
N SER A 56 -2.38 6.75 -10.82
CA SER A 56 -2.94 6.02 -11.97
C SER A 56 -1.91 5.80 -13.07
N SER A 57 -1.04 6.77 -13.31
CA SER A 57 0.07 6.61 -14.27
C SER A 57 1.07 5.56 -13.81
N LEU A 58 1.40 5.50 -12.52
CA LEU A 58 2.32 4.50 -11.97
C LEU A 58 1.71 3.09 -12.01
N LEU A 59 0.41 2.95 -11.78
CA LEU A 59 -0.30 1.67 -11.92
C LEU A 59 -0.21 1.10 -13.35
N ARG A 60 -0.09 1.92 -14.39
CA ARG A 60 0.15 1.42 -15.76
C ARG A 60 1.50 0.71 -15.89
N TYR A 61 2.47 1.07 -15.05
CA TYR A 61 3.79 0.45 -14.98
C TYR A 61 3.87 -0.63 -13.88
N LEU A 62 2.75 -0.99 -13.24
CA LEU A 62 2.70 -2.08 -12.24
C LEU A 62 3.34 -3.38 -12.75
N PRO A 63 3.17 -3.81 -14.03
CA PRO A 63 3.87 -5.00 -14.52
C PRO A 63 5.39 -4.92 -14.36
N LEU A 64 6.00 -3.74 -14.59
CA LEU A 64 7.44 -3.51 -14.37
C LEU A 64 7.80 -3.55 -12.88
N LEU A 65 6.94 -3.02 -12.01
CA LEU A 65 7.14 -3.05 -10.55
C LEU A 65 7.03 -4.46 -9.96
N LEU A 66 6.33 -5.37 -10.63
CA LEU A 66 6.18 -6.77 -10.23
C LEU A 66 7.33 -7.67 -10.74
N VAL A 67 8.17 -7.18 -11.66
CA VAL A 67 9.34 -7.94 -12.15
C VAL A 67 10.32 -8.30 -11.03
N PRO A 68 10.79 -7.37 -10.17
CA PRO A 68 11.75 -7.72 -9.12
C PRO A 68 11.21 -8.77 -8.12
N PRO A 69 9.96 -8.66 -7.62
CA PRO A 69 9.34 -9.73 -6.83
C PRO A 69 9.26 -11.07 -7.57
N ALA A 70 8.84 -11.07 -8.85
CA ALA A 70 8.69 -12.28 -9.64
C ALA A 70 10.04 -12.99 -9.85
N VAL A 71 11.08 -12.24 -10.20
CA VAL A 71 12.45 -12.78 -10.36
C VAL A 71 12.95 -13.36 -9.04
N GLY A 72 12.67 -12.70 -7.91
CA GLY A 72 13.00 -13.23 -6.57
C GLY A 72 12.41 -14.63 -6.34
N VAL A 73 11.14 -14.84 -6.68
CA VAL A 73 10.49 -16.16 -6.56
C VAL A 73 11.18 -17.21 -7.44
N MET A 74 11.59 -16.85 -8.66
CA MET A 74 12.29 -17.77 -9.56
C MET A 74 13.66 -18.18 -9.01
N VAL A 75 14.40 -17.25 -8.39
CA VAL A 75 15.71 -17.53 -7.78
C VAL A 75 15.59 -18.51 -6.60
N TYR A 76 14.55 -18.36 -5.77
CA TYR A 76 14.32 -19.21 -4.61
C TYR A 76 13.38 -20.39 -4.87
N ALA A 77 13.10 -20.73 -6.14
CA ALA A 77 12.12 -21.75 -6.51
C ALA A 77 12.40 -23.13 -5.88
N SER A 78 13.67 -23.52 -5.78
CA SER A 78 14.06 -24.80 -5.17
C SER A 78 13.80 -24.84 -3.65
N ALA A 79 14.07 -23.74 -2.95
CA ALA A 79 13.75 -23.60 -1.53
C ALA A 79 12.23 -23.59 -1.30
N ILE A 80 11.49 -22.88 -2.16
CA ILE A 80 10.03 -22.83 -2.11
C ILE A 80 9.42 -24.22 -2.34
N ALA A 81 9.98 -25.01 -3.26
CA ALA A 81 9.50 -26.38 -3.52
C ALA A 81 9.71 -27.31 -2.31
N LYS A 82 10.83 -27.15 -1.59
CA LYS A 82 11.12 -27.94 -0.38
C LYS A 82 10.14 -27.65 0.75
N ASP A 83 9.84 -26.38 0.99
CA ASP A 83 8.96 -25.92 2.08
C ASP A 83 7.55 -25.54 1.58
N PHE A 84 7.13 -26.13 0.45
CA PHE A 84 5.92 -25.73 -0.28
C PHE A 84 4.67 -25.71 0.61
N TRP A 85 4.48 -26.74 1.43
CA TRP A 85 3.31 -26.84 2.29
C TRP A 85 3.27 -25.74 3.36
N ALA A 86 4.41 -25.44 3.98
CA ALA A 86 4.52 -24.39 4.99
C ALA A 86 4.27 -23.01 4.37
N ILE A 87 4.85 -22.74 3.19
CA ILE A 87 4.66 -21.48 2.47
C ILE A 87 3.20 -21.34 2.04
N PHE A 88 2.62 -22.37 1.42
CA PHE A 88 1.24 -22.34 0.95
C PHE A 88 0.26 -22.06 2.09
N CYS A 89 0.34 -22.81 3.20
CA CYS A 89 -0.51 -22.58 4.36
C CYS A 89 -0.35 -21.17 4.94
N THR A 90 0.89 -20.68 5.07
CA THR A 90 1.16 -19.33 5.59
C THR A 90 0.62 -18.24 4.67
N LEU A 91 0.81 -18.39 3.36
CA LEU A 91 0.35 -17.43 2.36
C LEU A 91 -1.18 -17.38 2.30
N THR A 92 -1.84 -18.54 2.26
CA THR A 92 -3.30 -18.63 2.26
C THR A 92 -3.89 -18.05 3.53
N LEU A 93 -3.33 -18.39 4.71
CA LEU A 93 -3.82 -17.86 5.99
C LEU A 93 -3.63 -16.34 6.07
N SER A 94 -2.45 -15.83 5.71
CA SER A 94 -2.17 -14.39 5.69
C SER A 94 -3.08 -13.64 4.72
N LEU A 95 -3.35 -14.22 3.55
CA LEU A 95 -4.25 -13.65 2.55
C LEU A 95 -5.69 -13.60 3.07
N MET A 96 -6.18 -14.70 3.65
CA MET A 96 -7.53 -14.77 4.22
C MET A 96 -7.70 -13.70 5.31
N ILE A 97 -6.75 -13.61 6.25
CA ILE A 97 -6.77 -12.61 7.32
C ILE A 97 -6.76 -11.19 6.72
N SER A 98 -5.85 -10.91 5.78
CA SER A 98 -5.71 -9.58 5.19
C SER A 98 -6.95 -9.16 4.42
N VAL A 99 -7.52 -10.03 3.59
CA VAL A 99 -8.73 -9.73 2.80
C VAL A 99 -9.93 -9.51 3.71
N THR A 100 -10.12 -10.36 4.73
CA THR A 100 -11.19 -10.18 5.71
C THR A 100 -11.04 -8.86 6.47
N PHE A 101 -9.82 -8.53 6.91
CA PHE A 101 -9.54 -7.29 7.63
C PHE A 101 -9.78 -6.06 6.76
N VAL A 102 -9.28 -6.03 5.52
CA VAL A 102 -9.49 -4.93 4.58
C VAL A 102 -10.98 -4.79 4.24
N GLY A 103 -11.68 -5.89 3.99
CA GLY A 103 -13.13 -5.88 3.74
C GLY A 103 -13.93 -5.33 4.92
N TRP A 104 -13.61 -5.78 6.14
CA TRP A 104 -14.22 -5.27 7.37
C TRP A 104 -13.93 -3.78 7.58
N LEU A 105 -12.69 -3.35 7.33
CA LEU A 105 -12.30 -1.95 7.43
C LEU A 105 -13.07 -1.08 6.42
N MET A 106 -13.13 -1.50 5.15
CA MET A 106 -13.90 -0.80 4.12
C MET A 106 -15.39 -0.70 4.50
N GLN A 107 -15.99 -1.81 4.94
CA GLN A 107 -17.40 -1.81 5.33
C GLN A 107 -17.66 -0.88 6.53
N THR A 108 -16.74 -0.83 7.49
CA THR A 108 -16.81 0.08 8.63
C THR A 108 -16.72 1.55 8.19
N LEU A 109 -15.82 1.87 7.27
CA LEU A 109 -15.67 3.22 6.73
C LEU A 109 -16.91 3.66 5.93
N ILE A 110 -17.46 2.79 5.08
CA ILE A 110 -18.69 3.06 4.31
C ILE A 110 -19.88 3.29 5.24
N ARG A 111 -20.07 2.43 6.26
CA ARG A 111 -21.14 2.61 7.26
C ARG A 111 -21.01 3.91 8.06
N ARG A 112 -19.77 4.35 8.34
CA ARG A 112 -19.51 5.66 8.99
C ARG A 112 -19.85 6.83 8.08
N GLN A 113 -19.58 6.72 6.78
CA GLN A 113 -19.95 7.75 5.80
C GLN A 113 -21.47 7.87 5.62
N ALA A 114 -22.18 6.74 5.50
CA ALA A 114 -23.64 6.73 5.39
C ALA A 114 -24.32 7.42 6.58
N ARG A 115 -23.88 7.12 7.81
CA ARG A 115 -24.39 7.78 9.02
C ARG A 115 -24.12 9.28 9.09
N ARG A 116 -23.07 9.79 8.43
CA ARG A 116 -22.78 11.23 8.36
C ARG A 116 -23.69 11.95 7.36
N GLN A 117 -24.24 11.26 6.36
CA GLN A 117 -25.14 11.84 5.35
C GLN A 117 -26.60 11.88 5.82
N GLU A 118 -27.02 10.94 6.67
CA GLU A 118 -28.38 10.91 7.25
C GLU A 118 -28.58 11.92 8.40
N GLY A 119 -27.50 12.51 8.92
CA GLY A 119 -27.52 13.47 10.03
C GLY A 119 -27.26 14.93 9.63
N SER A 120 -27.30 15.25 8.33
CA SER A 120 -27.13 16.61 7.78
C SER A 120 -28.38 17.04 7.04
#